data_AF-A0A6N2MK75-F1
#
_entry.id   AF-A0A6N2MK75-F1
#
_cell.length_a   1.000
_cell.length_b   1.000
_cell.length_c   1.000
_cell.angle_alpha   90.00
_cell.angle_beta   90.00
_cell.angle_gamma   90.00
#
_symmetry.space_group_name_H-M   'P 1'
#
loop_
_entity.id
_entity.type
_entity.pdbx_description
1 polymer ?
#
loop_
_entity_poly.entity_id
_entity_poly.type
_entity_poly.pdbx_seq_one_letter_code
_entity_poly.pdbx_strand_id
1 'polypeptide(L)'
;MPLTRYQIRNEYSLADPELYKAADKDDPEALLEGVAMAGLVGVLRQLGDLAEFAAEIFHGLHEELMTTAARGHGLMARVQQLEAEFPSIEKAFLSQTNHSPFFSSSGVDWHSNLQMEQNLITRGDLPRFVMDSYEECRGPPQLFLLDKFDVAGAGACLTRYTDPSFFKVETASSEIVTVEVQREKKIRKKKKGSRYRNGETPEVVQISHTKSVLRMVILILHG
;
A
#
# COMPACT_ATOMS: atom_id res chain seq x y z
N MET A 1 10.73 -7.21 4.03
CA MET A 1 10.67 -7.07 2.55
C MET A 1 11.49 -8.20 1.96
N PRO A 2 10.97 -9.01 1.02
CA PRO A 2 11.83 -9.90 0.29
C PRO A 2 12.72 -9.01 -0.59
N LEU A 3 14.01 -8.95 -0.28
CA LEU A 3 15.00 -8.33 -1.15
C LEU A 3 15.17 -9.29 -2.32
N THR A 4 14.35 -9.13 -3.36
CA THR A 4 14.61 -9.78 -4.64
C THR A 4 15.97 -9.29 -5.09
N ARG A 5 16.97 -10.18 -5.04
CA ARG A 5 18.33 -9.83 -5.46
C ARG A 5 18.29 -9.66 -6.97
N TYR A 6 18.55 -8.45 -7.45
CA TYR A 6 18.83 -8.24 -8.87
C TYR A 6 19.99 -9.16 -9.26
N GLN A 7 19.71 -10.14 -10.12
CA GLN A 7 20.71 -11.13 -10.50
C GLN A 7 21.54 -10.56 -11.65
N ILE A 8 22.76 -10.12 -11.32
CA ILE A 8 23.72 -9.69 -12.34
C ILE A 8 24.10 -10.91 -13.18
N ARG A 9 23.94 -10.79 -14.49
CA ARG A 9 24.31 -11.85 -15.46
C ARG A 9 25.82 -12.03 -15.48
N ASN A 10 26.30 -13.23 -15.80
CA ASN A 10 27.73 -13.53 -15.88
C ASN A 10 28.40 -12.66 -16.98
N GLU A 11 29.54 -12.05 -16.70
CA GLU A 11 30.31 -11.22 -17.64
C GLU A 11 30.57 -11.92 -18.99
N TYR A 12 30.97 -13.19 -18.96
CA TYR A 12 31.24 -13.99 -20.17
C TYR A 12 29.96 -14.37 -20.93
N SER A 13 28.78 -14.28 -20.30
CA SER A 13 27.48 -14.46 -20.98
C SER A 13 26.95 -13.18 -21.61
N LEU A 14 27.48 -12.03 -21.21
CA LEU A 14 27.07 -10.71 -21.71
C LEU A 14 27.88 -10.26 -22.92
N ALA A 15 29.11 -10.77 -23.05
CA ALA A 15 29.95 -10.53 -24.21
C ALA A 15 29.64 -11.48 -25.37
N ASP A 16 29.94 -11.02 -26.59
CA ASP A 16 29.77 -11.83 -27.79
C ASP A 16 30.75 -13.02 -27.76
N PRO A 17 30.25 -14.28 -27.80
CA PRO A 17 31.11 -15.45 -27.88
C PRO A 17 32.04 -15.48 -29.10
N GLU A 18 31.75 -14.71 -30.15
CA GLU A 18 32.61 -14.62 -31.33
C GLU A 18 34.00 -14.08 -31.03
N LEU A 19 34.16 -13.25 -29.98
CA LEU A 19 35.43 -12.61 -29.62
C LEU A 19 36.57 -13.58 -29.31
N TYR A 20 36.26 -14.74 -28.72
CA TYR A 20 37.26 -15.79 -28.46
C TYR A 20 37.12 -16.98 -29.41
N LYS A 21 36.00 -17.11 -30.16
CA LYS A 21 35.84 -18.14 -31.19
C LYS A 21 36.56 -17.79 -32.50
N ALA A 22 36.80 -16.51 -32.75
CA ALA A 22 37.53 -16.01 -33.90
C ALA A 22 39.06 -16.17 -33.76
N ALA A 23 39.56 -16.38 -32.54
CA ALA A 23 40.97 -16.66 -32.29
C ALA A 23 41.36 -18.04 -32.83
N ASP A 24 42.58 -18.15 -33.37
CA ASP A 24 43.14 -19.44 -33.75
C ASP A 24 43.30 -20.31 -32.49
N LYS A 25 42.82 -21.55 -32.56
CA LYS A 25 42.83 -22.47 -31.40
C LYS A 25 44.22 -22.98 -31.09
N ASP A 26 45.11 -22.94 -32.08
CA ASP A 26 46.50 -23.36 -31.93
C ASP A 26 47.40 -22.21 -31.44
N ASP A 27 46.85 -20.98 -31.33
CA ASP A 27 47.51 -19.82 -30.74
C ASP A 27 46.95 -19.50 -29.33
N PRO A 28 47.62 -19.94 -28.25
CA PRO A 28 47.14 -19.74 -26.90
C PRO A 28 47.14 -18.25 -26.48
N GLU A 29 47.95 -17.40 -27.11
CA GLU A 29 48.01 -15.97 -26.80
C GLU A 29 46.79 -15.25 -27.36
N ALA A 30 46.46 -15.50 -28.64
CA ALA A 30 45.26 -14.97 -29.28
C ALA A 30 43.96 -15.41 -28.58
N LEU A 31 43.91 -16.66 -28.11
CA LEU A 31 42.75 -17.16 -27.35
C LEU A 31 42.59 -16.43 -26.02
N LEU A 32 43.68 -16.25 -25.28
CA LEU A 32 43.66 -15.55 -23.99
C LEU A 32 43.26 -14.07 -24.16
N GLU A 33 43.77 -13.41 -25.20
CA GLU A 33 43.40 -12.04 -25.54
C GLU A 33 41.89 -11.94 -25.85
N GLY A 34 41.35 -12.86 -26.65
CA GLY A 34 39.92 -12.91 -26.96
C GLY A 34 39.03 -13.12 -25.73
N VAL A 35 39.43 -13.99 -24.81
CA VAL A 35 38.71 -14.22 -23.53
C VAL A 35 38.81 -12.99 -22.63
N ALA A 36 39.98 -12.36 -22.52
CA ALA A 36 40.18 -11.15 -21.73
C ALA A 36 39.33 -9.98 -22.26
N MET A 37 39.29 -9.79 -23.59
CA MET A 37 38.43 -8.80 -24.23
C MET A 37 36.95 -9.09 -23.98
N ALA A 38 36.50 -10.34 -24.14
CA ALA A 38 35.13 -10.72 -23.83
C ALA A 38 34.78 -10.46 -22.35
N GLY A 39 35.68 -10.80 -21.41
CA GLY A 39 35.51 -10.49 -19.99
C GLY A 39 35.35 -8.99 -19.72
N LEU A 40 36.23 -8.16 -20.30
CA LEU A 40 36.18 -6.69 -20.18
C LEU A 40 34.87 -6.11 -20.73
N VAL A 41 34.43 -6.55 -21.91
CA VAL A 41 33.15 -6.14 -22.51
C VAL A 41 31.97 -6.57 -21.62
N GLY A 42 32.04 -7.79 -21.07
CA GLY A 42 31.07 -8.31 -20.11
C GLY A 42 30.93 -7.44 -18.87
N VAL A 43 32.05 -7.06 -18.26
CA VAL A 43 32.10 -6.15 -17.10
C VAL A 43 31.54 -4.77 -17.45
N LEU A 44 31.90 -4.21 -18.60
CA LEU A 44 31.33 -2.93 -19.06
C LEU A 44 29.81 -3.00 -19.19
N ARG A 45 29.27 -4.13 -19.68
CA ARG A 45 27.83 -4.33 -19.78
C ARG A 45 27.16 -4.46 -18.41
N GLN A 46 27.77 -5.19 -17.48
CA GLN A 46 27.29 -5.26 -16.09
C GLN A 46 27.23 -3.89 -15.42
N LEU A 47 28.22 -3.03 -15.67
CA LEU A 47 28.20 -1.65 -15.17
C LEU A 47 27.08 -0.83 -15.79
N GLY A 48 26.75 -1.06 -17.07
CA GLY A 48 25.59 -0.49 -17.74
C GLY A 48 24.27 -0.91 -17.08
N ASP A 49 24.08 -2.22 -16.89
CA ASP A 49 22.89 -2.78 -16.23
C ASP A 49 22.74 -2.23 -14.79
N LEU A 50 23.85 -2.09 -14.06
CA LEU A 50 23.85 -1.51 -12.72
C LEU A 50 23.49 -0.02 -12.72
N ALA A 51 23.97 0.74 -13.70
CA ALA A 51 23.65 2.16 -13.84
C ALA A 51 22.16 2.38 -14.18
N GLU A 52 21.59 1.54 -15.05
CA GLU A 52 20.17 1.53 -15.35
C GLU A 52 19.34 1.23 -14.10
N PHE A 53 19.67 0.17 -13.37
CA PHE A 53 19.00 -0.17 -12.11
C PHE A 53 19.09 0.95 -11.06
N ALA A 54 20.25 1.59 -10.92
CA ALA A 54 20.41 2.73 -10.02
C ALA A 54 19.54 3.91 -10.44
N ALA A 55 19.45 4.20 -11.74
CA ALA A 55 18.61 5.27 -12.27
C ALA A 55 17.12 5.03 -11.94
N GLU A 56 16.63 3.79 -12.04
CA GLU A 56 15.25 3.45 -11.67
C GLU A 56 14.96 3.70 -10.18
N ILE A 57 15.86 3.26 -9.29
CA ILE A 57 15.73 3.49 -7.84
C ILE A 57 15.68 4.98 -7.53
N PHE A 58 16.64 5.74 -8.06
CA PHE A 58 16.71 7.18 -7.78
C PHE A 58 15.56 7.95 -8.41
N HIS A 59 15.04 7.50 -9.56
CA HIS A 59 13.84 8.09 -10.16
C HIS A 59 12.62 7.93 -9.25
N GLY A 60 12.33 6.71 -8.80
CA GLY A 60 11.20 6.45 -7.89
C GLY A 60 11.33 7.22 -6.56
N LEU A 61 12.54 7.23 -5.98
CA LEU A 61 12.81 8.02 -4.77
C LEU A 61 12.60 9.52 -4.99
N HIS A 62 13.04 10.04 -6.14
CA HIS A 62 12.89 11.44 -6.47
C HIS A 62 11.41 11.83 -6.62
N GLU A 63 10.59 10.99 -7.25
CA GLU A 63 9.15 11.22 -7.36
C GLU A 63 8.48 11.29 -5.97
N GLU A 64 8.76 10.34 -5.08
CA GLU A 64 8.25 10.35 -3.70
C GLU A 64 8.74 11.57 -2.90
N LEU A 65 10.02 11.95 -3.09
CA LEU A 65 10.59 13.13 -2.44
C LEU A 65 9.90 14.41 -2.93
N MET A 66 9.65 14.54 -4.23
CA MET A 66 8.99 15.72 -4.80
C MET A 66 7.53 15.83 -4.34
N THR A 67 6.78 14.72 -4.31
CA THR A 67 5.40 14.72 -3.78
C THR A 67 5.37 15.08 -2.29
N THR A 68 6.33 14.59 -1.51
CA THR A 68 6.47 14.92 -0.09
C THR A 68 6.85 16.38 0.13
N ALA A 69 7.79 16.92 -0.66
CA ALA A 69 8.21 18.31 -0.59
C ALA A 69 7.06 19.27 -0.94
N ALA A 70 6.29 18.97 -1.99
CA ALA A 70 5.12 19.75 -2.37
C ALA A 70 4.07 19.78 -1.25
N ARG A 71 3.79 18.62 -0.62
CA ARG A 71 2.91 18.53 0.55
C ARG A 71 3.44 19.32 1.74
N GLY A 72 4.74 19.22 2.01
CA GLY A 72 5.40 19.97 3.07
C GLY A 72 5.32 21.49 2.87
N HIS A 73 5.52 21.96 1.64
CA HIS A 73 5.36 23.35 1.29
C HIS A 73 3.92 23.83 1.48
N GLY A 74 2.93 23.06 1.02
CA GLY A 74 1.51 23.38 1.24
C GLY A 74 1.12 23.41 2.72
N LEU A 75 1.69 22.53 3.55
CA LEU A 75 1.49 22.56 5.00
C LEU A 75 2.11 23.81 5.61
N MET A 76 3.35 24.16 5.23
CA MET A 76 4.04 25.34 5.74
C MET A 76 3.27 26.63 5.44
N ALA A 77 2.79 26.79 4.20
CA ALA A 77 1.99 27.94 3.81
C ALA A 77 0.72 28.09 4.68
N ARG A 78 0.05 26.97 4.99
CA ARG A 78 -1.12 26.96 5.87
C ARG A 78 -0.78 27.29 7.32
N VAL A 79 0.38 26.84 7.82
CA VAL A 79 0.85 27.18 9.16
C VAL A 79 1.12 28.67 9.27
N GLN A 80 1.81 29.26 8.29
CA GLN A 80 2.08 30.70 8.25
C GLN A 80 0.79 31.52 8.20
N GLN A 81 -0.19 31.08 7.40
CA GLN A 81 -1.51 31.71 7.36
C GLN A 81 -2.20 31.67 8.74
N LEU A 82 -2.21 30.50 9.39
CA LEU A 82 -2.81 30.35 10.72
C LEU A 82 -2.09 31.20 11.77
N GLU A 83 -0.76 31.27 11.73
CA GLU A 83 0.04 32.10 12.63
C GLU A 83 -0.28 33.60 12.46
N ALA A 84 -0.52 34.06 11.23
CA ALA A 84 -0.93 35.43 10.96
C ALA A 84 -2.38 35.73 11.39
N GLU A 85 -3.29 34.76 11.27
CA GLU A 85 -4.71 34.91 11.64
C GLU A 85 -4.95 34.77 13.15
N PHE A 86 -4.13 33.99 13.85
CA PHE A 86 -4.32 33.63 15.25
C PHE A 86 -4.46 34.85 16.19
N PRO A 87 -3.63 35.91 16.10
CA PRO A 87 -3.77 37.08 16.97
C PRO A 87 -5.12 37.79 16.83
N SER A 88 -5.67 37.83 15.62
CA SER A 88 -6.99 38.44 15.37
C SER A 88 -8.12 37.62 15.99
N ILE A 89 -8.03 36.30 15.89
CA ILE A 89 -8.98 35.35 16.50
C ILE A 89 -8.89 35.43 18.03
N GLU A 90 -7.68 35.42 18.58
CA GLU A 90 -7.43 35.53 20.02
C GLU A 90 -8.02 36.83 20.58
N LYS A 91 -7.77 37.96 19.92
CA LYS A 91 -8.35 39.25 20.32
C LYS A 91 -9.87 39.26 20.23
N ALA A 92 -10.45 38.70 19.16
CA ALA A 92 -11.90 38.59 19.01
C ALA A 92 -12.52 37.71 20.10
N PHE A 93 -11.83 36.64 20.51
CA PHE A 93 -12.27 35.76 21.59
C PHE A 93 -12.19 36.45 22.96
N LEU A 94 -11.08 37.10 23.29
CA LEU A 94 -10.87 37.77 24.58
C LEU A 94 -11.74 39.02 24.77
N SER A 95 -12.14 39.68 23.68
CA SER A 95 -13.01 40.87 23.73
C SER A 95 -14.51 40.55 23.86
N GLN A 96 -14.92 39.28 23.74
CA GLN A 96 -16.32 38.89 23.93
C GLN A 96 -16.71 38.88 25.40
N THR A 97 -17.83 39.54 25.71
CA THR A 97 -18.41 39.61 27.06
C THR A 97 -19.61 38.69 27.26
N ASN A 98 -20.20 38.17 26.17
CA ASN A 98 -21.34 37.25 26.19
C ASN A 98 -20.94 35.87 25.62
N HIS A 99 -20.75 34.90 26.51
CA HIS A 99 -20.32 33.54 26.14
C HIS A 99 -21.47 32.54 25.92
N SER A 100 -22.73 32.98 26.03
CA SER A 100 -23.91 32.12 25.83
C SER A 100 -24.00 31.43 24.45
N PRO A 101 -23.50 32.00 23.32
CA PRO A 101 -23.57 31.34 22.02
C PRO A 101 -22.68 30.09 21.91
N PHE A 102 -21.59 30.00 22.69
CA PHE A 102 -20.71 28.82 22.67
C PHE A 102 -21.38 27.55 23.19
N PHE A 103 -22.41 27.69 24.04
CA PHE A 103 -23.13 26.58 24.64
C PHE A 103 -24.41 26.21 23.90
N SER A 104 -24.91 27.11 23.03
CA SER A 104 -26.18 26.94 22.30
C SER A 104 -26.01 26.72 20.80
N SER A 105 -24.82 26.98 20.26
CA SER A 105 -24.44 26.63 18.89
C SER A 105 -24.35 25.10 18.77
N SER A 106 -24.99 24.52 17.75
CA SER A 106 -24.90 23.08 17.47
C SER A 106 -23.49 22.62 17.03
N GLY A 107 -22.49 23.50 17.05
CA GLY A 107 -21.14 23.21 16.60
C GLY A 107 -21.06 22.90 15.11
N VAL A 108 -19.85 22.63 14.64
CA VAL A 108 -19.60 22.07 13.31
C VAL A 108 -19.05 20.67 13.52
N ASP A 109 -19.63 19.67 12.86
CA ASP A 109 -19.16 18.29 12.92
C ASP A 109 -17.79 18.16 12.24
N TRP A 110 -16.72 18.14 13.03
CA TRP A 110 -15.37 17.86 12.55
C TRP A 110 -15.08 16.37 12.61
N HIS A 111 -14.49 15.84 11.53
CA HIS A 111 -13.96 14.49 11.46
C HIS A 111 -12.60 14.51 10.77
N SER A 112 -11.68 13.67 11.23
CA SER A 112 -10.43 13.46 10.52
C SER A 112 -10.71 12.72 9.21
N ASN A 113 -10.09 13.15 8.12
CA ASN A 113 -10.13 12.41 6.86
C ASN A 113 -9.12 11.25 6.93
N LEU A 114 -9.53 10.14 7.55
CA LEU A 114 -8.74 8.91 7.58
C LEU A 114 -9.13 8.06 6.36
N GLN A 115 -8.31 8.12 5.31
CA GLN A 115 -8.45 7.18 4.20
C GLN A 115 -7.67 5.90 4.51
N MET A 116 -8.40 4.79 4.64
CA MET A 116 -7.77 3.46 4.71
C MET A 116 -7.59 2.94 3.29
N GLU A 117 -6.33 2.84 2.86
CA GLU A 117 -6.02 2.24 1.58
C GLU A 117 -6.24 0.72 1.64
N GLN A 118 -7.08 0.21 0.74
CA GLN A 118 -7.33 -1.22 0.56
C GLN A 118 -6.69 -1.68 -0.75
N ASN A 119 -6.55 -3.00 -0.92
CA ASN A 119 -6.08 -3.62 -2.16
C ASN A 119 -4.65 -3.23 -2.60
N LEU A 120 -3.72 -3.05 -1.65
CA LEU A 120 -2.35 -2.59 -1.92
C LEU A 120 -1.58 -3.40 -2.99
N ILE A 121 -1.90 -4.68 -3.17
CA ILE A 121 -1.23 -5.56 -4.13
C ILE A 121 -1.85 -5.46 -5.53
N THR A 122 -3.17 -5.25 -5.63
CA THR A 122 -3.88 -5.17 -6.92
C THR A 122 -4.11 -3.73 -7.37
N ARG A 123 -3.58 -2.75 -6.64
CA ARG A 123 -3.78 -1.33 -6.92
C ARG A 123 -2.54 -0.81 -7.65
N GLY A 124 -2.74 -0.30 -8.85
CA GLY A 124 -1.68 0.26 -9.69
C GLY A 124 -0.91 -0.81 -10.48
N ASP A 125 0.12 -0.35 -11.17
CA ASP A 125 0.99 -1.21 -11.97
C ASP A 125 2.05 -1.86 -11.09
N LEU A 126 2.42 -3.09 -11.45
CA LEU A 126 3.47 -3.83 -10.78
C LEU A 126 4.82 -3.13 -11.03
N PRO A 127 5.76 -3.08 -10.06
CA PRO A 127 7.07 -2.49 -10.30
C PRO A 127 7.76 -3.11 -11.51
N ARG A 128 8.44 -2.29 -12.32
CA ARG A 128 9.06 -2.70 -13.59
C ARG A 128 9.92 -3.94 -13.45
N PHE A 129 10.80 -3.98 -12.45
CA PHE A 129 11.66 -5.15 -12.19
C PHE A 129 10.90 -6.48 -11.99
N VAL A 130 9.67 -6.44 -11.46
CA VAL A 130 8.83 -7.64 -11.36
C VAL A 130 8.11 -7.88 -12.68
N MET A 131 7.67 -6.83 -13.38
CA MET A 131 7.06 -6.94 -14.70
C MET A 131 8.00 -7.59 -15.71
N ASP A 132 9.28 -7.20 -15.74
CA ASP A 132 10.28 -7.78 -16.64
C ASP A 132 10.43 -9.29 -16.41
N SER A 133 10.47 -9.71 -15.14
CA SER A 133 10.50 -11.13 -14.78
C SER A 133 9.20 -11.86 -15.11
N TYR A 134 8.06 -11.17 -15.03
CA TYR A 134 6.76 -11.71 -15.34
C TYR A 134 6.59 -11.92 -16.85
N GLU A 135 7.12 -11.01 -17.67
CA GLU A 135 7.09 -11.10 -19.14
C GLU A 135 8.02 -12.20 -19.67
N GLU A 136 9.13 -12.50 -18.98
CA GLU A 136 9.99 -13.64 -19.30
C GLU A 136 9.32 -15.00 -18.95
N CYS A 137 8.36 -15.01 -18.03
CA CYS A 137 7.65 -16.22 -17.67
C CYS A 137 6.76 -16.73 -18.81
N ARG A 138 6.57 -18.06 -18.86
CA ARG A 138 5.62 -18.66 -19.80
C ARG A 138 4.19 -18.30 -19.42
N GLY A 139 3.49 -17.70 -20.38
CA GLY A 139 2.06 -17.46 -20.27
C GLY A 139 1.23 -18.75 -20.10
N PRO A 140 -0.03 -18.63 -19.64
CA PRO A 140 -0.92 -19.78 -19.53
C PRO A 140 -1.17 -20.41 -20.90
N PRO A 141 -1.49 -21.73 -20.95
CA PRO A 141 -1.91 -22.36 -22.19
C PRO A 141 -3.07 -21.61 -22.85
N GLN A 142 -3.17 -21.66 -24.17
CA GLN A 142 -4.21 -20.97 -24.96
C GLN A 142 -5.59 -21.64 -24.85
N LEU A 143 -6.08 -21.80 -23.62
CA LEU A 143 -7.35 -22.45 -23.30
C LEU A 143 -8.57 -21.72 -23.84
N PHE A 144 -8.42 -20.44 -24.20
CA PHE A 144 -9.47 -19.67 -24.86
C PHE A 144 -9.93 -20.29 -26.20
N LEU A 145 -9.10 -21.12 -26.82
CA LEU A 145 -9.46 -21.88 -28.03
C LEU A 145 -10.55 -22.93 -27.76
N LEU A 146 -10.68 -23.39 -26.51
CA LEU A 146 -11.63 -24.38 -26.06
C LEU A 146 -12.94 -23.76 -25.54
N ASP A 147 -12.96 -22.47 -25.24
CA ASP A 147 -14.14 -21.77 -24.69
C ASP A 147 -15.38 -21.91 -25.58
N LYS A 148 -15.21 -22.06 -26.90
CA LYS A 148 -16.31 -22.30 -27.85
C LYS A 148 -17.07 -23.60 -27.62
N PHE A 149 -16.47 -24.55 -26.90
CA PHE A 149 -17.08 -25.83 -26.51
C PHE A 149 -17.55 -25.83 -25.06
N ASP A 150 -17.35 -24.73 -24.34
CA ASP A 150 -17.76 -24.57 -22.95
C ASP A 150 -19.16 -23.97 -22.86
N VAL A 151 -19.97 -24.50 -21.95
CA VAL A 151 -21.32 -23.97 -21.65
C VAL A 151 -21.24 -22.58 -21.01
N ALA A 152 -20.16 -22.31 -20.27
CA ALA A 152 -19.93 -21.03 -19.61
C ALA A 152 -19.34 -19.94 -20.54
N GLY A 153 -18.91 -20.31 -21.74
CA GLY A 153 -18.44 -19.38 -22.77
C GLY A 153 -17.03 -18.83 -22.56
N ALA A 154 -16.77 -17.63 -23.07
CA ALA A 154 -15.44 -17.01 -23.13
C ALA A 154 -14.80 -16.86 -21.74
N GLY A 155 -13.53 -17.25 -21.63
CA GLY A 155 -12.72 -17.22 -20.41
C GLY A 155 -12.94 -18.42 -19.47
N ALA A 156 -13.99 -19.23 -19.66
CA ALA A 156 -14.35 -20.27 -18.71
C ALA A 156 -13.34 -21.42 -18.62
N CYS A 157 -12.68 -21.78 -19.72
CA CYS A 157 -11.61 -22.77 -19.66
C CYS A 157 -10.38 -22.23 -18.92
N LEU A 158 -10.07 -20.94 -19.09
CA LEU A 158 -8.93 -20.32 -18.41
C LEU A 158 -9.19 -20.13 -16.92
N THR A 159 -10.39 -19.68 -16.51
CA THR A 159 -10.73 -19.52 -15.08
C THR A 159 -10.69 -20.86 -14.33
N ARG A 160 -11.08 -21.96 -14.97
CA ARG A 160 -10.94 -23.31 -14.38
C ARG A 160 -9.49 -23.77 -14.23
N TYR A 161 -8.58 -23.24 -15.05
CA TYR A 161 -7.14 -23.51 -14.92
C TYR A 161 -6.47 -22.59 -13.89
N THR A 162 -6.80 -21.30 -13.91
CA THR A 162 -6.27 -20.28 -13.00
C THR A 162 -7.31 -19.20 -12.73
N ASP A 163 -7.66 -19.01 -11.46
CA ASP A 163 -8.58 -17.96 -11.02
C ASP A 163 -8.00 -17.19 -9.82
N PRO A 164 -7.36 -16.04 -10.04
CA PRO A 164 -6.87 -15.18 -8.97
C PRO A 164 -7.98 -14.61 -8.08
N SER A 165 -9.23 -14.53 -8.57
CA SER A 165 -10.35 -13.95 -7.84
C SER A 165 -10.90 -14.87 -6.74
N PHE A 166 -10.62 -16.18 -6.84
CA PHE A 166 -10.98 -17.20 -5.85
C PHE A 166 -10.65 -16.76 -4.41
N PHE A 167 -9.45 -16.22 -4.20
CA PHE A 167 -8.98 -15.80 -2.87
C PHE A 167 -9.71 -14.59 -2.29
N LYS A 168 -10.30 -13.72 -3.13
CA LYS A 168 -11.07 -12.56 -2.67
C LYS A 168 -12.46 -12.94 -2.18
N VAL A 169 -13.06 -13.96 -2.79
CA VAL A 169 -14.43 -14.42 -2.48
C VAL A 169 -14.44 -15.29 -1.23
N GLU A 170 -13.45 -16.17 -1.06
CA GLU A 170 -13.40 -17.08 0.08
C GLU A 170 -13.13 -16.35 1.41
N THR A 171 -12.32 -15.29 1.41
CA THR A 171 -12.12 -14.43 2.59
C THR A 171 -13.38 -13.69 3.02
N ALA A 172 -14.13 -13.12 2.07
CA ALA A 172 -15.41 -12.48 2.37
C ALA A 172 -16.44 -13.46 2.94
N SER A 173 -16.51 -14.68 2.39
CA SER A 173 -17.41 -15.73 2.89
C SER A 173 -17.02 -16.21 4.30
N SER A 174 -15.73 -16.37 4.59
CA SER A 174 -15.22 -16.76 5.91
C SER A 174 -15.47 -15.67 6.97
N GLU A 175 -15.28 -14.39 6.62
CA GLU A 175 -15.65 -13.27 7.49
C GLU A 175 -17.16 -13.24 7.78
N ILE A 176 -18.01 -13.42 6.77
CA ILE A 176 -19.47 -13.48 6.95
C ILE A 176 -19.84 -14.66 7.88
N VAL A 177 -19.26 -15.84 7.67
CA VAL A 177 -19.50 -17.02 8.52
C VAL A 177 -19.05 -16.78 9.96
N THR A 178 -17.91 -16.14 10.19
CA THR A 178 -17.44 -15.83 11.56
C THR A 178 -18.32 -14.77 12.26
N VAL A 179 -18.81 -13.77 11.53
CA VAL A 179 -19.73 -12.74 12.04
C VAL A 179 -21.10 -13.33 12.36
N GLU A 180 -21.63 -14.23 11.52
CA GLU A 180 -22.87 -14.95 11.78
C GLU A 180 -22.74 -15.89 12.98
N VAL A 181 -21.65 -16.65 13.10
CA VAL A 181 -21.38 -17.51 14.27
C VAL A 181 -21.27 -16.69 15.56
N GLN A 182 -20.71 -15.47 15.52
CA GLN A 182 -20.71 -14.58 16.69
C GLN A 182 -22.10 -14.01 17.01
N ARG A 183 -22.88 -13.60 16.00
CA ARG A 183 -24.26 -13.14 16.18
C ARG A 183 -25.14 -14.24 16.75
N GLU A 184 -25.01 -15.46 16.26
CA GLU A 184 -25.78 -16.61 16.73
C GLU A 184 -25.42 -17.00 18.17
N LYS A 185 -24.12 -16.94 18.53
CA LYS A 185 -23.67 -17.10 19.93
C LYS A 185 -24.24 -16.01 20.85
N LYS A 186 -24.34 -14.75 20.39
CA LYS A 186 -24.95 -13.65 21.15
C LYS A 186 -26.48 -13.80 21.29
N ILE A 187 -27.17 -14.29 20.26
CA ILE A 187 -28.62 -14.55 20.28
C ILE A 187 -28.96 -15.74 21.19
N ARG A 188 -28.15 -16.81 21.17
CA ARG A 188 -28.31 -17.96 22.10
C ARG A 188 -28.11 -17.58 23.57
N LYS A 189 -27.22 -16.64 23.88
CA LYS A 189 -27.05 -16.11 25.25
C LYS A 189 -28.25 -15.27 25.71
N LYS A 190 -28.91 -14.54 24.79
CA LYS A 190 -30.08 -13.70 25.12
C LYS A 190 -31.35 -14.52 25.39
N LYS A 191 -31.54 -15.67 24.72
CA LYS A 191 -32.70 -16.55 24.91
C LYS A 191 -32.70 -17.35 26.22
N LYS A 192 -31.56 -17.47 26.91
CA LYS A 192 -31.44 -18.22 28.18
C LYS A 192 -31.73 -17.38 29.43
N GLY A 193 -31.93 -16.06 29.30
CA GLY A 193 -32.10 -15.14 30.43
C GLY A 193 -33.51 -14.63 30.71
N SER A 194 -34.51 -14.89 29.86
CA SER A 194 -35.87 -14.32 30.03
C SER A 194 -36.87 -15.35 30.56
N ARG A 195 -36.75 -15.74 31.83
CA ARG A 195 -37.84 -16.40 32.57
C ARG A 195 -37.68 -16.18 34.09
N TYR A 196 -38.04 -14.99 34.58
CA TYR A 196 -38.89 -14.82 35.78
C TYR A 196 -39.33 -13.35 35.95
N ARG A 197 -40.56 -13.18 36.45
CA ARG A 197 -41.35 -11.94 36.53
C ARG A 197 -41.10 -11.16 37.83
N ASN A 198 -41.14 -9.82 37.66
CA ASN A 198 -41.76 -8.75 38.46
C ASN A 198 -41.36 -8.49 39.93
N GLY A 199 -41.03 -7.23 40.20
CA GLY A 199 -41.19 -6.57 41.51
C GLY A 199 -40.22 -5.40 41.76
N GLU A 200 -40.70 -4.17 41.52
CA GLU A 200 -40.32 -2.90 42.17
C GLU A 200 -38.97 -2.18 41.83
N THR A 201 -39.10 -0.89 41.53
CA THR A 201 -38.06 0.17 41.48
C THR A 201 -37.52 0.47 42.89
N PRO A 202 -36.24 0.88 43.10
CA PRO A 202 -35.77 2.23 42.70
C PRO A 202 -34.27 2.37 42.31
N GLU A 203 -34.03 3.39 41.46
CA GLU A 203 -32.92 4.36 41.42
C GLU A 203 -31.41 3.96 41.39
N VAL A 204 -30.70 4.67 40.48
CA VAL A 204 -29.27 5.09 40.38
C VAL A 204 -28.18 4.16 39.75
N VAL A 205 -27.45 4.80 38.81
CA VAL A 205 -26.03 4.69 38.36
C VAL A 205 -25.70 3.94 37.05
N GLN A 206 -25.50 4.77 36.01
CA GLN A 206 -24.43 4.87 34.98
C GLN A 206 -23.82 3.62 34.31
N ILE A 207 -23.63 3.70 32.97
CA ILE A 207 -22.32 3.96 32.32
C ILE A 207 -22.56 4.28 30.84
N SER A 208 -22.23 5.51 30.46
CA SER A 208 -22.19 6.03 29.09
C SER A 208 -20.95 5.50 28.35
N HIS A 209 -21.11 5.01 27.13
CA HIS A 209 -19.99 4.77 26.22
C HIS A 209 -19.40 6.12 25.78
N THR A 210 -18.10 6.24 26.02
CA THR A 210 -17.27 7.44 25.90
C THR A 210 -17.06 7.85 24.43
N LYS A 211 -17.54 9.04 24.06
CA LYS A 211 -16.92 9.82 22.98
C LYS A 211 -15.69 10.51 23.59
N SER A 212 -14.50 10.16 23.12
CA SER A 212 -13.27 10.84 23.50
C SER A 212 -13.30 12.27 22.98
N VAL A 213 -13.69 13.22 23.83
CA VAL A 213 -13.49 14.64 23.61
C VAL A 213 -12.16 14.99 24.25
N LEU A 214 -11.12 15.09 23.43
CA LEU A 214 -9.82 15.58 23.86
C LEU A 214 -9.96 17.07 24.18
N ARG A 215 -10.20 17.41 25.45
CA ARG A 215 -10.09 18.79 25.95
C ARG A 215 -8.62 19.12 26.14
N MET A 216 -8.03 19.83 25.18
CA MET A 216 -6.73 20.45 25.37
C MET A 216 -6.95 21.75 26.16
N VAL A 217 -6.81 21.66 27.49
CA VAL A 217 -6.66 22.83 28.35
C VAL A 217 -5.16 23.12 28.42
N ILE A 218 -4.69 24.11 27.67
CA ILE A 218 -3.36 24.67 27.87
C ILE A 218 -3.48 25.61 29.08
N LEU A 219 -3.09 25.10 30.25
CA LEU A 219 -2.69 25.92 31.38
C LEU A 219 -1.26 26.39 31.11
N ILE A 220 -1.08 27.65 30.76
CA ILE A 220 0.17 28.37 31.02
C ILE A 220 -0.22 29.61 31.82
N LEU A 221 -0.05 29.50 33.14
CA LEU A 221 -0.01 30.62 34.07
C LEU A 221 1.29 30.50 34.86
N HIS A 222 2.05 31.59 34.79
CA HIS A 222 3.19 32.00 35.62
C HIS A 222 4.59 31.38 35.41
N GLY A 223 5.47 32.28 34.98
CA GLY A 223 6.94 32.25 35.01
C GLY A 223 7.43 33.52 34.34
#